data_AF-A0A520HEW0-F1
#
_entry.id   AF-A0A520HEW0-F1
#
_cell.length_a   1.000
_cell.length_b   1.000
_cell.length_c   1.000
_cell.angle_alpha   90.00
_cell.angle_beta   90.00
_cell.angle_gamma   90.00
#
_symmetry.space_group_name_H-M   'P 1'
#
loop_
_entity.id
_entity.type
_entity.pdbx_description
1 polymer ?
#
loop_
_entity_poly.entity_id
_entity_poly.type
_entity_poly.pdbx_seq_one_letter_code
_entity_poly.pdbx_strand_id
1 'polypeptide(L)' 'TSTPAAGFVQGARYAGARTLELNLERSAGSGHFHETRLGAAGVLVPEWVEEMLA' A
#
# COMPACT_ATOMS: atom_id res chain seq x y z
N THR A 1 -10.98 16.06 -0.23
CA THR A 1 -11.79 15.12 -1.04
C THR A 1 -10.88 14.00 -1.50
N SER A 2 -11.20 12.74 -1.17
CA SER A 2 -10.43 11.58 -1.63
C SER A 2 -10.55 11.47 -3.15
N THR A 3 -9.43 11.44 -3.87
CA THR A 3 -9.44 11.11 -5.30
C THR A 3 -9.94 9.68 -5.49
N PRO A 4 -10.48 9.32 -6.67
CA PRO A 4 -11.09 8.00 -6.89
C PRO A 4 -10.18 6.82 -6.53
N ALA A 5 -8.88 6.94 -6.84
CA ALA A 5 -7.89 5.90 -6.56
C ALA A 5 -7.64 5.68 -5.06
N ALA A 6 -7.67 6.74 -4.24
CA ALA A 6 -7.47 6.64 -2.79
C ALA A 6 -8.59 5.86 -2.08
N GLY A 7 -9.75 5.67 -2.73
CA GLY A 7 -10.85 4.85 -2.23
C GLY A 7 -10.69 3.34 -2.49
N PHE A 8 -9.83 2.92 -3.41
CA PHE A 8 -9.74 1.50 -3.81
C PHE A 8 -9.28 0.58 -2.68
N VAL A 9 -8.40 1.06 -1.80
CA VAL A 9 -7.92 0.27 -0.65
C VAL A 9 -9.07 -0.16 0.28
N GLN A 10 -10.09 0.69 0.45
CA GLN A 10 -11.24 0.36 1.29
C GLN A 10 -12.09 -0.75 0.67
N GLY A 11 -12.31 -0.70 -0.65
CA GLY A 11 -12.99 -1.77 -1.40
C GLY A 11 -12.22 -3.09 -1.38
N ALA A 12 -10.90 -3.04 -1.58
CA ALA A 12 -10.04 -4.22 -1.50
C ALA A 12 -10.09 -4.87 -0.11
N ARG A 13 -10.06 -4.07 0.97
CA ARG A 13 -10.21 -4.57 2.35
C ARG A 13 -11.58 -5.16 2.61
N TYR A 14 -12.63 -4.50 2.16
CA TYR A 14 -13.99 -5.02 2.28
C TYR A 14 -14.14 -6.38 1.58
N ALA A 15 -13.47 -6.57 0.45
CA ALA A 15 -13.41 -7.83 -0.28
C ALA A 15 -12.46 -8.89 0.33
N GLY A 16 -11.81 -8.59 1.46
CA GLY A 16 -10.91 -9.52 2.16
C GLY A 16 -9.48 -9.61 1.60
N ALA A 17 -9.10 -8.73 0.66
CA ALA A 17 -7.73 -8.69 0.17
C ALA A 17 -6.78 -8.09 1.20
N ARG A 18 -5.57 -8.67 1.34
CA ARG A 18 -4.47 -8.05 2.07
C ARG A 18 -3.98 -6.83 1.27
N THR A 19 -3.74 -5.72 1.97
CA THR A 19 -3.38 -4.44 1.33
C THR A 19 -2.08 -3.90 1.91
N LEU A 20 -1.18 -3.48 1.03
CA LEU A 20 0.13 -2.92 1.35
C LEU A 20 0.27 -1.54 0.70
N GLU A 21 0.71 -0.56 1.46
CA GLU A 21 1.15 0.75 0.96
C GLU A 21 2.67 0.80 0.93
N LEU A 22 3.24 1.05 -0.26
CA LEU A 22 4.63 1.42 -0.46
C LEU A 22 4.66 2.88 -0.89
N ASN A 23 5.12 3.78 -0.03
CA ASN A 23 5.08 5.21 -0.33
C ASN A 23 6.29 5.93 0.30
N LEU A 24 6.66 7.11 -0.23
CA LEU A 24 7.78 7.88 0.34
C LEU A 24 7.41 8.45 1.72
N GLU A 25 6.19 8.95 1.83
CA GLU A 25 5.64 9.56 3.04
C GLU A 25 4.25 9.00 3.33
N ARG A 26 3.79 9.19 4.57
CA ARG A 26 2.45 8.76 4.99
C ARG A 26 1.38 9.51 4.20
N SER A 27 0.44 8.80 3.59
CA SER A 27 -0.73 9.40 2.96
C SER A 27 -1.87 9.59 3.97
N ALA A 28 -2.85 10.42 3.64
CA ALA A 28 -4.08 10.55 4.43
C ALA A 28 -4.85 9.21 4.52
N GLY A 29 -4.62 8.28 3.58
CA GLY A 29 -5.27 6.97 3.51
C GLY A 29 -4.47 5.84 4.16
N SER A 30 -3.27 6.07 4.69
CA SER A 30 -2.39 5.00 5.21
C SER A 30 -3.06 4.13 6.27
N GLY A 31 -3.95 4.68 7.09
CA GLY A 31 -4.71 3.91 8.09
C GLY A 31 -5.65 2.85 7.49
N HIS A 32 -5.94 2.95 6.20
CA HIS A 32 -6.71 1.97 5.46
C HIS A 32 -5.86 0.82 4.91
N PHE A 33 -4.54 0.79 5.03
CA PHE A 33 -3.75 -0.38 4.62
C PHE A 33 -3.56 -1.36 5.78
N HIS A 34 -3.30 -2.64 5.49
CA HIS A 34 -2.89 -3.59 6.54
C HIS A 34 -1.44 -3.36 6.95
N GLU A 35 -0.62 -2.96 5.99
CA GLU A 35 0.79 -2.68 6.15
C GLU A 35 1.16 -1.42 5.35
N THR A 36 2.03 -0.60 5.93
CA THR A 36 2.61 0.57 5.27
C THR A 36 4.11 0.52 5.45
N ARG A 37 4.87 0.59 4.35
CA ARG A 37 6.32 0.78 4.35
C ARG A 37 6.65 2.14 3.77
N LEU A 38 7.50 2.89 4.46
CA LEU A 38 7.89 4.25 4.07
C LEU A 38 9.33 4.29 3.58
N GLY A 39 9.55 4.80 2.37
CA GLY A 39 10.86 4.82 1.74
C GLY A 39 10.82 5.01 0.23
N ALA A 40 12.00 5.08 -0.39
CA ALA A 40 12.12 5.25 -1.83
C ALA A 40 11.56 4.03 -2.59
N ALA A 41 10.72 4.26 -3.60
CA ALA A 41 10.13 3.19 -4.40
C ALA A 41 11.20 2.31 -5.09
N GLY A 42 12.34 2.90 -5.49
CA GLY A 42 13.46 2.16 -6.07
C GLY A 42 14.17 1.19 -5.12
N VAL A 43 13.86 1.23 -3.83
CA VAL A 43 14.34 0.27 -2.81
C VAL A 43 13.20 -0.66 -2.40
N LEU A 44 12.06 -0.09 -1.99
CA LEU A 44 10.97 -0.86 -1.42
C LEU A 44 10.27 -1.81 -2.41
N VAL A 45 10.14 -1.41 -3.67
CA VAL A 45 9.40 -2.23 -4.66
C VAL A 45 10.19 -3.49 -5.03
N PRO A 46 11.49 -3.43 -5.38
CA PRO A 46 12.30 -4.64 -5.59
C PRO A 46 12.31 -5.59 -4.38
N GLU A 47 12.53 -5.06 -3.17
CA GLU A 47 12.53 -5.86 -1.93
C GLU A 47 11.20 -6.60 -1.72
N TRP A 48 10.08 -5.91 -1.89
CA TRP A 48 8.77 -6.54 -1.78
C TRP A 48 8.53 -7.61 -2.85
N VAL A 49 9.00 -7.40 -4.09
CA VAL A 49 8.89 -8.42 -5.15
C VAL A 49 9.70 -9.67 -4.81
N GLU A 50 10.92 -9.50 -4.27
CA GLU A 50 11.75 -10.62 -3.81
C GLU A 50 11.06 -11.40 -2.68
N GLU A 51 10.48 -10.72 -1.69
CA GLU A 51 9.71 -11.34 -0.60
C GLU A 51 8.51 -12.17 -1.10
N MET A 52 7.83 -11.70 -2.15
CA MET A 52 6.64 -12.37 -2.69
C MET A 52 6.97 -13.60 -3.54
N LEU A 53 8.19 -13.70 -4.05
CA LEU A 53 8.63 -14.77 -4.95
C LEU A 53 9.48 -15.85 -4.26
N ALA A 54 9.85 -15.65 -3.00
CA ALA A 54 10.56 -16.62 -2.16
C ALA A 54 9.63 -17.75 -1.65
#